data_AF-A0AAV3WKX4-F1
#
_entry.id   AF-A0AAV3WKX4-F1
#
_cell.length_a   1.000
_cell.length_b   1.000
_cell.length_c   1.000
_cell.angle_alpha   90.00
_cell.angle_beta   90.00
_cell.angle_gamma   90.00
#
_symmetry.space_group_name_H-M   'P 1'
#
loop_
_entity.id
_entity.type
_entity.pdbx_description
1 polymer ?
#
loop_
_entity_poly.entity_id
_entity_poly.type
_entity_poly.pdbx_seq_one_letter_code
_entity_poly.pdbx_strand_id
1 'polypeptide(L)'
;MGIVNVNFPRAAIGEGTCTQTNPLVTTTSGTALAANSSRKRALILNPPGATSTVFLSLTNTATVASGLPLAPGQGWLEESAIIYTGIFRAIVASGTGSLLCFEWV
;
A
#
# COMPACT_ATOMS: atom_id res chain seq x y z
N MET A 1 22.25 -2.40 2.97
CA MET A 1 20.80 -2.20 2.73
C MET A 1 20.21 -3.56 2.40
N GLY A 2 19.71 -4.30 3.40
CA GLY A 2 19.18 -5.65 3.20
C GLY A 2 17.74 -5.57 2.74
N ILE A 3 17.39 -6.29 1.66
CA ILE A 3 15.99 -6.54 1.33
C ILE A 3 15.42 -7.37 2.47
N VAL A 4 14.54 -6.78 3.28
CA VAL A 4 13.72 -7.55 4.21
C VAL A 4 12.67 -8.24 3.33
N ASN A 5 12.90 -9.52 3.02
CA ASN A 5 11.84 -10.38 2.51
C ASN A 5 10.82 -10.54 3.64
N VAL A 6 9.79 -9.72 3.61
CA VAL A 6 8.63 -9.90 4.49
C VAL A 6 7.89 -11.11 3.92
N ASN A 7 8.25 -12.29 4.40
CA ASN A 7 7.51 -13.51 4.09
C ASN A 7 6.20 -13.44 4.85
N PHE A 8 5.17 -12.84 4.24
CA PHE A 8 3.82 -12.99 4.74
C PHE A 8 3.54 -14.49 4.68
N PRO A 9 3.23 -15.16 5.82
CA PRO A 9 2.85 -16.56 5.75
C PRO A 9 1.67 -16.61 4.79
N ARG A 10 1.86 -17.28 3.65
CA ARG A 10 0.79 -17.65 2.74
C ARG A 10 -0.25 -18.32 3.62
N ALA A 11 -1.29 -17.58 4.00
CA ALA A 11 -2.40 -18.17 4.73
C ALA A 11 -2.87 -19.33 3.85
N ALA A 12 -2.79 -20.54 4.39
CA ALA A 12 -2.96 -21.79 3.66
C ALA A 12 -4.45 -22.02 3.32
N ILE A 13 -5.08 -21.09 2.60
CA ILE A 13 -6.50 -21.12 2.27
C ILE A 13 -6.75 -20.50 0.89
N GLY A 14 -6.32 -21.16 -0.19
CA GLY A 14 -6.87 -20.94 -1.53
C GLY A 14 -6.78 -19.52 -2.14
N GLU A 15 -5.93 -18.64 -1.60
CA GLU A 15 -5.73 -17.29 -2.12
C GLU A 15 -4.75 -17.38 -3.29
N GLY A 16 -5.08 -16.81 -4.44
CA GLY A 16 -4.34 -17.02 -5.68
C GLY A 16 -2.99 -16.31 -5.71
N THR A 17 -2.58 -15.83 -6.89
CA THR A 17 -1.25 -15.24 -7.08
C THR A 17 -1.11 -13.92 -6.31
N CYS A 18 -0.01 -13.77 -5.56
CA CYS A 18 0.39 -12.51 -4.94
C CYS A 18 1.27 -11.71 -5.90
N THR A 19 0.90 -10.47 -6.21
CA THR A 19 1.71 -9.53 -7.01
C THR A 19 2.22 -8.41 -6.13
N GLN A 20 3.53 -8.18 -6.14
CA GLN A 20 4.14 -7.04 -5.47
C GLN A 20 4.38 -5.90 -6.45
N THR A 21 4.10 -4.67 -6.04
CA THR A 21 4.45 -3.45 -6.76
C THR A 21 5.10 -2.42 -5.82
N ASN A 22 5.95 -1.58 -6.38
CA ASN A 22 6.73 -0.59 -5.63
C ASN A 22 6.50 0.82 -6.21
N PRO A 23 5.32 1.42 -5.98
CA PRO A 23 5.04 2.76 -6.50
C PRO A 23 5.95 3.80 -5.82
N LEU A 24 6.47 4.73 -6.63
CA LEU A 24 7.12 5.94 -6.14
C LEU A 24 6.03 6.92 -5.67
N VAL A 25 6.13 7.38 -4.43
CA VAL A 25 5.21 8.37 -3.86
C VAL A 25 5.88 9.73 -3.82
N THR A 26 5.18 10.78 -4.23
CA THR A 26 5.70 12.15 -4.27
C THR A 26 4.79 13.10 -3.50
N THR A 27 5.11 14.40 -3.54
CA THR A 27 4.26 15.46 -3.00
C THR A 27 2.99 15.73 -3.80
N THR A 28 2.78 15.00 -4.89
CA THR A 28 1.52 14.99 -5.64
C THR A 28 0.81 13.66 -5.42
N SER A 29 -0.49 13.71 -5.16
CA SER A 29 -1.33 12.51 -5.01
C SER A 29 -1.21 11.61 -6.24
N GLY A 30 -0.62 10.44 -6.06
CA GLY A 30 -0.40 9.45 -7.10
C GLY A 30 -1.15 8.14 -6.83
N THR A 31 -1.25 7.28 -7.84
CA THR A 31 -1.75 5.91 -7.66
C THR A 31 -0.69 5.06 -6.98
N ALA A 32 -1.01 4.51 -5.81
CA ALA A 32 -0.17 3.52 -5.13
C ALA A 32 -0.52 2.10 -5.62
N LEU A 33 -1.81 1.79 -5.71
CA LEU A 33 -2.29 0.52 -6.21
C LEU A 33 -3.53 0.77 -7.08
N ALA A 34 -3.54 0.25 -8.29
CA ALA A 34 -4.64 0.45 -9.24
C ALA A 34 -5.93 -0.25 -8.78
N ALA A 35 -7.08 0.12 -9.35
CA ALA A 35 -8.31 -0.64 -9.12
C ALA A 35 -8.21 -2.03 -9.78
N ASN A 36 -8.70 -3.05 -9.10
CA ASN A 36 -8.74 -4.41 -9.59
C ASN A 36 -9.94 -5.16 -9.00
N SER A 37 -10.91 -5.51 -9.86
CA SER A 37 -12.10 -6.26 -9.46
C SER A 37 -11.82 -7.72 -9.10
N SER A 38 -10.66 -8.25 -9.48
CA SER A 38 -10.25 -9.62 -9.13
C SER A 38 -9.53 -9.67 -7.78
N ARG A 39 -9.16 -8.52 -7.21
CA ARG A 39 -8.47 -8.44 -5.92
C ARG A 39 -9.30 -9.11 -4.85
N LYS A 40 -8.66 -9.98 -4.09
CA LYS A 40 -9.19 -10.59 -2.87
C LYS A 40 -8.65 -9.95 -1.61
N ARG A 41 -7.39 -9.46 -1.66
CA ARG A 41 -6.75 -8.75 -0.54
C ARG A 41 -5.67 -7.80 -1.04
N ALA A 42 -5.45 -6.71 -0.32
CA ALA A 42 -4.25 -5.90 -0.45
C ALA A 42 -3.59 -5.62 0.91
N LEU A 43 -2.26 -5.52 0.86
CA LEU A 43 -1.44 -5.00 1.94
C LEU A 43 -0.58 -3.88 1.38
N ILE A 44 -0.65 -2.71 2.02
CA ILE A 44 0.17 -1.55 1.65
C ILE A 44 1.11 -1.24 2.81
N LEU A 45 2.41 -1.24 2.54
CA LEU A 45 3.46 -1.04 3.53
C LEU A 45 4.27 0.20 3.19
N ASN A 46 4.54 1.01 4.20
CA ASN A 46 5.68 1.91 4.20
C ASN A 46 6.88 1.13 4.77
N PRO A 47 7.89 0.77 3.96
CA PRO A 47 8.94 -0.15 4.40
C PRO A 47 9.76 0.44 5.56
N PRO A 48 10.34 -0.40 6.43
CA PRO A 48 11.10 0.05 7.61
C PRO A 48 12.34 0.88 7.28
N GLY A 49 12.82 0.87 6.03
CA GLY A 49 13.92 1.72 5.55
C GLY A 49 13.47 3.07 4.96
N ALA A 50 12.18 3.38 4.96
CA ALA A 50 11.68 4.66 4.47
C ALA A 50 12.01 5.80 5.45
N THR A 51 12.16 7.00 4.91
CA THR A 51 12.46 8.22 5.68
C THR A 51 11.25 9.13 5.88
N SER A 52 10.17 8.86 5.16
CA SER A 52 9.01 9.74 5.07
C SER A 52 7.73 8.99 5.41
N THR A 53 6.84 9.64 6.16
CA THR A 53 5.46 9.18 6.34
C THR A 53 4.70 9.31 5.03
N VAL A 54 3.99 8.25 4.66
CA VAL A 54 3.12 8.23 3.47
C VAL A 54 1.67 8.32 3.90
N PHE A 55 0.89 9.17 3.26
CA PHE A 55 -0.52 9.34 3.54
C PHE A 55 -1.33 8.59 2.48
N LEU A 56 -1.99 7.50 2.90
CA LEU A 56 -2.79 6.63 2.05
C LEU A 56 -4.24 7.12 2.01
N SER A 57 -4.91 6.99 0.86
CA SER A 57 -6.34 7.25 0.72
C SER A 57 -7.00 6.20 -0.15
N LEU A 58 -8.21 5.80 0.24
CA LEU A 58 -9.11 4.94 -0.54
C LEU A 58 -10.07 5.79 -1.42
N THR A 59 -9.79 7.08 -1.60
CA THR A 59 -10.57 7.97 -2.46
C THR A 59 -9.77 8.39 -3.69
N ASN A 60 -10.37 9.22 -4.55
CA ASN A 60 -9.72 9.69 -5.77
C ASN A 60 -8.46 10.54 -5.54
N THR A 61 -8.32 11.15 -4.36
CA THR A 61 -7.21 12.05 -4.02
C THR A 61 -6.70 11.77 -2.61
N ALA A 62 -5.40 11.57 -2.44
CA ALA A 62 -4.74 11.54 -1.14
C ALA A 62 -4.29 12.95 -0.74
N THR A 63 -4.47 13.31 0.52
CA THR A 63 -3.95 14.56 1.07
C THR A 63 -3.21 14.28 2.37
N VAL A 64 -2.27 15.15 2.73
CA VAL A 64 -1.54 15.07 4.01
C VAL A 64 -2.49 15.30 5.20
N ALA A 65 -3.57 16.06 5.01
CA ALA A 65 -4.49 16.42 6.08
C ALA A 65 -5.55 15.34 6.37
N SER A 66 -5.93 14.56 5.36
CA SER A 66 -7.06 13.61 5.44
C SER A 66 -6.69 12.16 5.10
N GLY A 67 -5.46 11.90 4.65
CA GLY A 67 -4.99 10.55 4.36
C GLY A 67 -4.62 9.79 5.64
N LEU A 68 -4.75 8.47 5.61
CA LEU A 68 -4.27 7.57 6.64
C LEU A 68 -2.73 7.61 6.69
N PRO A 69 -2.10 8.10 7.78
CA PRO A 69 -0.66 8.15 7.86
C PRO A 69 -0.07 6.75 8.09
N LEU A 70 0.88 6.38 7.25
CA LEU A 70 1.72 5.20 7.40
C LEU A 70 3.14 5.67 7.67
N ALA A 71 3.58 5.62 8.93
CA ALA A 71 4.97 5.90 9.29
C ALA A 71 5.89 4.78 8.76
N PRO A 72 7.21 5.01 8.65
CA PRO A 72 8.15 3.96 8.26
C PRO A 72 8.00 2.68 9.12
N GLY A 73 7.89 1.54 8.44
CA GLY A 73 7.63 0.23 9.05
C GLY A 73 6.16 -0.09 9.32
N GLN A 74 5.24 0.86 9.11
CA GLN A 74 3.80 0.61 9.26
C GLN A 74 3.16 0.12 7.97
N GLY A 75 2.04 -0.58 8.15
CA GLY A 75 1.26 -1.13 7.06
C GLY A 75 -0.24 -0.95 7.29
N TRP A 76 -0.98 -0.99 6.19
CA TRP A 76 -2.42 -1.11 6.18
C TRP A 76 -2.80 -2.41 5.46
N LEU A 77 -3.49 -3.29 6.18
CA LEU A 77 -4.02 -4.54 5.65
C LEU A 77 -5.52 -4.41 5.43
N GLU A 78 -5.96 -4.91 4.29
CA GLU A 78 -7.37 -5.02 3.97
C GLU A 78 -7.98 -6.24 4.68
N GLU A 79 -8.51 -6.03 5.90
CA GLU A 79 -9.10 -7.09 6.74
C GLU A 79 -10.64 -7.17 6.67
N SER A 80 -11.30 -6.26 5.94
CA SER A 80 -12.77 -6.16 5.91
C SER A 80 -13.42 -7.34 5.17
N ALA A 81 -14.63 -7.74 5.59
CA ALA A 81 -15.48 -8.68 4.87
C ALA A 81 -15.87 -8.17 3.46
N ILE A 82 -15.82 -6.84 3.26
CA ILE A 82 -15.99 -6.20 1.96
C ILE A 82 -14.62 -5.74 1.49
N ILE A 83 -14.15 -6.39 0.43
CA ILE A 83 -12.87 -6.09 -0.23
C ILE A 83 -13.06 -4.85 -1.11
N TYR A 84 -12.34 -3.78 -0.77
CA TYR A 84 -12.15 -2.60 -1.58
C TYR A 84 -11.29 -2.91 -2.82
N THR A 85 -11.97 -3.01 -3.95
CA THR A 85 -11.38 -3.25 -5.27
C THR A 85 -10.96 -1.98 -6.00
N GLY A 86 -11.16 -0.81 -5.39
CA GLY A 86 -10.88 0.48 -6.00
C GLY A 86 -9.40 0.88 -5.98
N ILE A 87 -9.14 2.12 -6.39
CA ILE A 87 -7.78 2.69 -6.43
C ILE A 87 -7.34 3.07 -5.02
N PHE A 88 -6.10 2.78 -4.69
CA PHE A 88 -5.41 3.37 -3.54
C PHE A 88 -4.51 4.51 -4.02
N ARG A 89 -4.66 5.67 -3.39
CA ARG A 89 -3.84 6.86 -3.64
C ARG A 89 -2.85 7.09 -2.52
N ALA A 90 -1.69 7.60 -2.83
CA ALA A 90 -0.69 7.97 -1.84
C ALA A 90 -0.03 9.31 -2.14
N ILE A 91 0.39 9.99 -1.09
CA ILE A 91 1.14 11.24 -1.12
C ILE A 91 2.13 11.28 0.04
N VAL A 92 3.25 11.99 -0.11
CA VAL A 92 4.15 12.35 1.00
C VAL A 92 4.11 13.86 1.22
N ALA A 93 4.36 14.30 2.45
CA ALA A 93 4.37 15.74 2.77
C ALA A 93 5.51 16.50 2.08
N SER A 94 6.64 15.83 1.86
CA SER A 94 7.82 16.40 1.20
C SER A 94 8.67 15.31 0.56
N GLY A 95 9.48 15.70 -0.43
CA GLY A 95 10.41 14.81 -1.13
C GLY A 95 9.72 13.63 -1.82
N THR A 96 10.30 12.44 -1.65
CA THR A 96 9.79 11.18 -2.21
C THR A 96 9.69 10.12 -1.12
N GLY A 97 8.68 9.27 -1.22
CA GLY A 97 8.51 8.07 -0.43
C GLY A 97 8.49 6.82 -1.31
N SER A 98 8.61 5.66 -0.69
CA SER A 98 8.43 4.37 -1.34
C SER A 98 7.36 3.59 -0.58
N LEU A 99 6.47 2.93 -1.32
CA LEU A 99 5.55 1.95 -0.75
C LEU A 99 5.84 0.58 -1.35
N LEU A 100 5.50 -0.46 -0.59
CA LEU A 100 5.35 -1.81 -1.10
C LEU A 100 3.87 -2.17 -1.06
N CYS A 101 3.29 -2.49 -2.21
CA CYS A 101 1.90 -2.92 -2.30
C CYS A 101 1.89 -4.39 -2.72
N PHE A 102 1.24 -5.23 -1.91
CA PHE A 102 1.02 -6.63 -2.19
C PHE A 102 -0.46 -6.82 -2.46
N GLU A 103 -0.76 -7.50 -3.56
CA GLU A 103 -2.11 -7.75 -4.02
C GLU A 103 -2.30 -9.24 -4.26
N TRP A 104 -3.34 -9.83 -3.69
CA TRP A 104 -3.76 -11.20 -3.93
C TRP A 104 -5.04 -11.20 -4.76
N VAL A 105 -5.08 -12.04 -5.80
CA VAL A 105 -6.24 -12.28 -6.68
C VAL A 105 -6.77 -13.70 -6.54
#